data_AF-C0HJW3-F1
#
_entry.id   AF-C0HJW3-F1
#
_cell.length_a   1.000
_cell.length_b   1.000
_cell.length_c   1.000
_cell.angle_alpha   90.00
_cell.angle_beta   90.00
_cell.angle_gamma   90.00
#
_symmetry.space_group_name_H-M   'P 1'
#
loop_
_entity.id
_entity.type
_entity.pdbx_description
1 polymer ?
#
loop_
_entity_poly.entity_id
_entity_poly.type
_entity_poly.pdbx_seq_one_letter_code
_entity_poly.pdbx_strand_id
1 'polypeptide(L)' 'DRDSCIDKSRCSKYGYYQECQDCCKKAGHNRGTCMFFKCKCA' A
#
# COMPACT_ATOMS: atom_id res chain seq x y z
N ASP A 1 -14.72 -0.31 -2.18
CA ASP A 1 -13.69 0.64 -1.74
C ASP A 1 -12.37 -0.10 -1.47
N ARG A 2 -11.53 -0.30 -2.49
CA ARG A 2 -10.16 -0.85 -2.33
C ARG A 2 -9.09 0.11 -2.87
N ASP A 3 -9.54 1.26 -3.37
CA ASP A 3 -8.73 2.28 -4.03
C ASP A 3 -8.08 3.24 -3.03
N SER A 4 -8.64 3.34 -1.82
CA SER A 4 -8.18 4.23 -0.75
C SER A 4 -6.71 4.02 -0.34
N CYS A 5 -6.18 2.80 -0.44
CA CYS A 5 -4.76 2.55 -0.18
C CYS A 5 -3.86 2.96 -1.37
N ILE A 6 -4.38 2.90 -2.59
CA ILE A 6 -3.59 3.07 -3.83
C ILE A 6 -3.37 4.56 -4.12
N ASP A 7 -4.40 5.38 -3.96
CA ASP A 7 -4.35 6.80 -4.35
C ASP A 7 -3.64 7.70 -3.33
N LYS A 8 -3.76 7.39 -2.02
CA LYS A 8 -3.15 8.20 -0.95
C LYS A 8 -1.70 7.86 -0.62
N SER A 9 -1.17 6.77 -1.17
CA SER A 9 0.16 6.30 -0.77
C SER A 9 1.25 7.06 -1.52
N ARG A 10 2.03 7.88 -0.80
CA ARG A 10 3.28 8.51 -1.28
C ARG A 10 4.41 7.48 -1.50
N CYS A 11 4.07 6.40 -2.19
CA CYS A 11 4.97 5.28 -2.42
C CYS A 11 6.14 5.70 -3.32
N SER A 12 7.35 5.34 -2.91
CA SER A 12 8.53 5.36 -3.79
C SER A 12 8.39 4.33 -4.91
N LYS A 13 9.25 4.41 -5.94
CA LYS A 13 9.27 3.45 -7.07
C LYS A 13 9.26 2.00 -6.57
N TYR A 14 10.07 1.69 -5.57
CA TYR A 14 10.05 0.43 -4.83
C TYR A 14 10.29 0.72 -3.35
N GLY A 15 9.79 -0.15 -2.48
CA GLY A 15 10.14 -0.13 -1.07
C GLY A 15 8.96 -0.38 -0.16
N TYR A 16 9.16 -0.02 1.09
CA TYR A 16 8.17 -0.15 2.14
C TYR A 16 7.58 1.21 2.47
N TYR A 17 6.26 1.28 2.61
CA TYR A 17 5.57 2.46 3.11
C TYR A 17 4.60 2.03 4.20
N GLN A 18 4.80 2.55 5.40
CA GLN A 18 4.09 2.08 6.58
C GLN A 18 2.58 2.30 6.48
N GLU A 19 2.14 3.43 5.92
CA GLU A 19 0.71 3.69 5.68
C GLU A 19 0.13 2.71 4.66
N CYS A 20 0.88 2.37 3.61
CA CYS A 20 0.49 1.32 2.67
C CYS A 20 0.33 -0.02 3.39
N GLN A 21 1.28 -0.39 4.25
CA GLN A 21 1.18 -1.63 5.03
C GLN A 21 -0.03 -1.63 5.96
N ASP A 22 -0.23 -0.57 6.74
CA ASP A 22 -1.33 -0.46 7.69
C ASP A 22 -2.69 -0.49 6.98
N CYS A 23 -2.79 0.21 5.85
CA CYS A 23 -4.00 0.20 5.01
C CYS A 23 -4.29 -1.20 4.46
N CYS A 24 -3.27 -1.89 3.93
CA CYS A 24 -3.43 -3.26 3.45
C CYS A 24 -3.82 -4.23 4.58
N LYS A 25 -3.21 -4.10 5.76
CA LYS A 25 -3.57 -4.91 6.95
C LYS A 25 -5.01 -4.67 7.39
N LYS A 26 -5.45 -3.41 7.43
CA LYS A 26 -6.85 -3.06 7.71
C LYS A 26 -7.82 -3.61 6.68
N ALA A 27 -7.39 -3.72 5.42
CA ALA A 27 -8.16 -4.36 4.35
C ALA A 27 -8.13 -5.90 4.39
N GLY A 28 -7.41 -6.52 5.34
CA GLY A 28 -7.32 -7.98 5.50
C GLY A 28 -6.18 -8.65 4.73
N HIS A 29 -5.25 -7.87 4.18
CA HIS A 29 -4.04 -8.38 3.53
C HIS A 29 -2.90 -8.56 4.54
N ASN A 30 -1.90 -9.38 4.19
CA ASN A 30 -0.77 -9.65 5.08
C ASN A 30 0.20 -8.46 5.12
N ARG A 31 0.41 -7.81 3.98
CA ARG A 31 1.30 -6.65 3.86
C ARG A 31 0.92 -5.74 2.69
N GLY A 32 1.33 -4.49 2.83
CA GLY A 32 1.40 -3.53 1.73
C GLY A 32 2.86 -3.28 1.35
N THR A 33 3.12 -3.17 0.06
CA THR A 33 4.44 -2.83 -0.49
C THR A 33 4.30 -1.80 -1.60
N CYS A 34 5.32 -0.95 -1.77
CA CYS A 34 5.35 0.02 -2.85
C CYS A 34 5.96 -0.61 -4.10
N MET A 35 5.20 -0.57 -5.20
CA MET A 35 5.65 -0.99 -6.52
C MET A 35 5.20 0.03 -7.56
N PHE A 36 6.15 0.55 -8.34
CA PHE A 36 5.92 1.55 -9.38
C PHE A 36 5.10 2.77 -8.88
N PHE A 37 5.50 3.32 -7.73
CA PHE A 37 4.84 4.46 -7.08
C PHE A 37 3.40 4.21 -6.60
N LYS A 38 2.99 2.93 -6.53
CA LYS A 38 1.67 2.54 -6.03
C LYS A 38 1.81 1.58 -4.86
N CYS A 39 0.91 1.70 -3.89
CA CYS A 39 0.74 0.69 -2.87
C CYS A 39 0.08 -0.56 -3.47
N LYS A 40 0.69 -1.72 -3.23
CA LYS A 40 0.17 -3.04 -3.60
C LYS A 40 0.01 -3.87 -2.34
N CYS A 41 -1.21 -4.35 -2.09
CA CYS A 41 -1.50 -5.28 -1.02
C CYS A 41 -1.31 -6.72 -1.49
N ALA A 42 -0.67 -7.55 -0.66
CA ALA A 42 -0.54 -8.99 -0.84
C ALA A 42 -1.33 -9.72 0.25
#